data_AF-A0A1S3KW08-F1
#
_entry.id   AF-A0A1S3KW08-F1
#
_cell.length_a   1.000
_cell.length_b   1.000
_cell.length_c   1.000
_cell.angle_alpha   90.00
_cell.angle_beta   90.00
_cell.angle_gamma   90.00
#
_symmetry.space_group_name_H-M   'P 1'
#
loop_
_entity.id
_entity.type
_entity.pdbx_description
1 polymer ?
#
loop_
_entity_poly.entity_id
_entity_poly.type
_entity_poly.pdbx_seq_one_letter_code
_entity_poly.pdbx_strand_id
1 'polypeptide(L)'
;MSSLLRCVSCCGSTVTLLQQGVRHHTPGRRAFRTFPQLWNCEPAKGRLYKDLVVGVPKEIFKNERRVAVSPAGVELLVKQGFNVQVESGAGDHAKFSDQMYINAGASITDTNGAFGSDLLLKVSTGLWNSN
;
A
#
# COMPACT_ATOMS: atom_id res chain seq x y z
N MET A 1 -0.62 59.44 16.59
CA MET A 1 0.23 59.23 17.78
C MET A 1 -0.68 58.82 18.94
N SER A 2 -0.67 57.52 19.29
CA SER A 2 -1.17 56.90 20.54
C SER A 2 -1.26 55.39 20.28
N SER A 3 -0.16 54.63 20.32
CA SER A 3 0.56 54.13 21.50
C SER A 3 -0.26 53.20 22.40
N LEU A 4 0.06 51.90 22.27
CA LEU A 4 0.21 50.89 23.31
C LEU A 4 -1.04 50.46 24.09
N LEU A 5 -1.37 49.16 24.01
CA LEU A 5 -1.08 48.22 25.09
C LEU A 5 -1.26 46.76 24.64
N ARG A 6 -0.24 45.96 24.99
CA ARG A 6 -0.13 44.50 24.88
C ARG A 6 -1.11 43.84 25.85
N CYS A 7 -1.68 42.70 25.48
CA CYS A 7 -1.95 41.65 26.45
C CYS A 7 -1.48 40.30 25.89
N VAL A 8 -0.70 39.60 26.71
CA VAL A 8 -0.04 38.32 26.47
C VAL A 8 -0.79 37.26 27.28
N SER A 9 -0.67 36.00 26.86
CA SER A 9 -0.86 34.78 27.65
C SER A 9 -2.30 34.25 27.80
N CYS A 10 -2.55 33.06 27.26
CA CYS A 10 -2.52 31.82 28.07
C CYS A 10 -2.67 30.58 27.18
N CYS A 11 -1.65 29.72 27.19
CA CYS A 11 -1.81 28.29 26.95
C CYS A 11 -2.61 27.70 28.12
N GLY A 12 -3.60 26.84 27.86
CA GLY A 12 -4.29 26.13 28.93
C GLY A 12 -5.64 25.55 28.52
N SER A 13 -5.61 24.32 28.02
CA SER A 13 -6.53 23.22 28.32
C SER A 13 -7.99 23.59 28.64
N THR A 14 -8.91 23.43 27.69
CA THR A 14 -10.27 23.01 28.01
C THR A 14 -10.82 22.12 26.88
N VAL A 15 -10.75 20.81 27.11
CA VAL A 15 -11.66 19.87 26.45
C VAL A 15 -13.05 20.19 27.00
N THR A 16 -13.83 20.99 26.28
CA THR A 16 -15.22 21.26 26.65
C THR A 16 -16.06 20.03 26.31
N LEU A 17 -16.22 19.22 27.34
CA LEU A 17 -17.18 18.14 27.44
C LEU A 17 -18.60 18.75 27.47
N LEU A 18 -19.51 18.13 26.72
CA LEU A 18 -20.97 18.31 26.74
C LEU A 18 -21.54 19.69 26.38
N GLN A 19 -22.01 19.79 25.14
CA GLN A 19 -23.41 20.19 24.97
C GLN A 19 -24.08 19.18 24.05
N GLN A 20 -24.78 18.23 24.66
CA GLN A 20 -25.74 17.37 23.98
C GLN A 20 -26.81 18.28 23.38
N GLY A 21 -26.68 18.59 22.09
CA GLY A 21 -27.70 19.27 21.33
C GLY A 21 -28.98 18.45 21.36
N VAL A 22 -30.02 19.00 22.00
CA VAL A 22 -31.37 18.47 21.99
C VAL A 22 -31.82 18.33 20.53
N ARG A 23 -32.06 17.09 20.10
CA ARG A 23 -32.53 16.81 18.73
C ARG A 23 -34.01 17.16 18.66
N HIS A 24 -34.34 18.28 18.06
CA HIS A 24 -35.69 18.48 17.55
C HIS A 24 -35.91 17.52 16.38
N HIS A 25 -36.69 16.46 16.61
CA HIS A 25 -37.10 15.51 15.57
C HIS A 25 -38.11 16.21 14.65
N THR A 26 -37.64 16.76 13.53
CA THR A 26 -38.50 17.17 12.43
C THR A 26 -38.78 15.94 11.57
N PRO A 27 -40.01 15.41 11.52
CA PRO A 27 -40.34 14.35 10.59
C PRO A 27 -40.35 14.97 9.18
N GLY A 28 -39.64 14.36 8.22
CA GLY A 28 -39.83 14.67 6.80
C GLY A 28 -38.65 15.23 6.02
N ARG A 29 -37.42 15.24 6.55
CA ARG A 29 -36.22 15.39 5.70
C ARG A 29 -35.32 14.18 5.84
N ARG A 30 -35.44 13.25 4.89
CA ARG A 30 -34.37 12.30 4.55
C ARG A 30 -33.23 13.13 3.94
N ALA A 31 -32.49 13.85 4.77
CA ALA A 31 -31.21 14.40 4.37
C ALA A 31 -30.31 13.18 4.18
N PHE A 32 -30.04 12.84 2.91
CA PHE A 32 -28.92 11.99 2.56
C PHE A 32 -27.73 12.58 3.32
N ARG A 33 -27.26 11.89 4.37
CA ARG A 33 -26.04 12.27 5.06
C ARG A 33 -24.91 11.95 4.08
N THR A 34 -24.72 12.79 3.07
CA THR A 34 -23.43 12.89 2.40
C THR A 34 -22.48 13.27 3.52
N PHE A 35 -21.71 12.31 4.05
CA PHE A 35 -20.72 12.56 5.09
C PHE A 35 -19.80 13.67 4.58
N PRO A 36 -19.95 14.94 5.02
CA PRO A 36 -19.15 16.03 4.47
C PRO A 36 -17.68 15.88 4.88
N GLN A 37 -17.42 15.05 5.90
CA GLN A 37 -16.09 14.65 6.32
C GLN A 37 -15.26 14.07 5.17
N LEU A 38 -15.86 13.36 4.21
CA LEU A 38 -15.10 12.76 3.10
C LEU A 38 -14.66 13.78 2.04
N TRP A 39 -15.29 14.95 1.96
CA TRP A 39 -14.92 16.02 1.02
C TRP A 39 -13.87 16.99 1.59
N ASN A 40 -13.77 17.07 2.92
CA ASN A 40 -12.84 17.98 3.61
C ASN A 40 -11.54 17.31 4.06
N CYS A 41 -11.35 16.01 3.79
CA CYS A 41 -10.06 15.36 4.02
C CYS A 41 -9.09 15.74 2.90
N GLU A 42 -7.94 16.34 3.25
CA GLU A 42 -6.82 16.40 2.30
C GLU A 42 -6.52 14.98 1.81
N PRO A 43 -6.35 14.77 0.50
CA PRO A 43 -6.07 13.45 -0.03
C PRO A 43 -4.78 12.93 0.61
N ALA A 44 -4.83 11.71 1.15
CA ALA A 44 -3.66 11.10 1.74
C ALA A 44 -2.51 11.09 0.72
N LYS A 45 -1.32 11.54 1.14
CA LYS A 45 -0.14 11.56 0.29
C LYS A 45 0.26 10.11 -0.06
N GLY A 46 0.14 9.74 -1.33
CA GLY A 46 0.58 8.43 -1.82
C GLY A 46 2.11 8.30 -1.84
N ARG A 47 2.60 7.06 -1.77
CA ARG A 47 4.01 6.73 -2.11
C ARG A 47 4.17 6.65 -3.62
N LEU A 48 5.32 7.06 -4.14
CA LEU A 48 5.61 6.96 -5.56
C LEU A 48 5.93 5.50 -5.93
N TYR A 49 5.62 5.10 -7.16
CA TYR A 49 5.90 3.73 -7.61
C TYR A 49 7.40 3.39 -7.62
N LYS A 50 8.25 4.38 -7.85
CA LYS A 50 9.72 4.23 -7.83
C LYS A 50 10.26 3.84 -6.46
N ASP A 51 9.54 4.18 -5.40
CA ASP A 51 9.92 3.90 -4.02
C ASP A 51 9.41 2.53 -3.55
N LEU A 52 8.56 1.86 -4.35
CA LEU A 52 7.94 0.60 -4.01
C LEU A 52 8.67 -0.56 -4.69
N VAL A 53 8.95 -1.60 -3.90
CA VAL A 53 9.51 -2.85 -4.39
C VAL A 53 8.44 -3.94 -4.44
N VAL A 54 8.34 -4.61 -5.57
CA VAL A 54 7.47 -5.77 -5.78
C VAL A 54 8.31 -7.05 -5.73
N GLY A 55 8.02 -7.94 -4.79
CA GLY A 55 8.68 -9.24 -4.65
C GLY A 55 7.84 -10.38 -5.20
N VAL A 56 8.49 -11.29 -5.92
CA VAL A 56 7.90 -12.53 -6.46
C VAL A 56 8.68 -13.72 -5.89
N PRO A 57 8.24 -14.30 -4.75
CA PRO A 57 8.87 -15.49 -4.19
C PRO A 57 8.51 -16.75 -4.99
N LYS A 58 9.33 -17.79 -4.82
CA LYS A 58 9.09 -19.13 -5.35
C LYS A 58 7.92 -19.81 -4.65
N GLU A 59 7.16 -20.57 -5.41
CA GLU A 59 6.08 -21.38 -4.85
C GLU A 59 6.61 -22.68 -4.23
N ILE A 60 6.21 -22.92 -2.98
CA ILE A 60 6.57 -24.12 -2.20
C ILE A 60 5.42 -25.13 -2.07
N PHE A 61 4.22 -24.77 -2.54
CA PHE A 61 3.05 -25.62 -2.42
C PHE A 61 3.20 -26.86 -3.30
N LYS A 62 2.78 -28.03 -2.80
CA LYS A 62 2.90 -29.30 -3.52
C LYS A 62 2.15 -29.23 -4.85
N ASN A 63 2.82 -29.61 -5.94
CA ASN A 63 2.29 -29.58 -7.31
C ASN A 63 1.87 -28.20 -7.83
N GLU A 64 2.21 -27.09 -7.16
CA GLU A 64 2.05 -25.76 -7.74
C GLU A 64 3.21 -25.51 -8.70
N ARG A 65 2.87 -25.15 -9.94
CA ARG A 65 3.85 -24.93 -11.02
C ARG A 65 3.77 -23.52 -11.59
N ARG A 66 2.76 -22.74 -11.18
CA ARG A 66 2.59 -21.37 -11.64
C ARG A 66 3.54 -20.45 -10.89
N VAL A 67 3.74 -19.28 -11.48
CA VAL A 67 4.43 -18.15 -10.88
C VAL A 67 3.46 -16.97 -10.88
N ALA A 68 3.56 -16.08 -9.89
CA ALA A 68 2.59 -14.99 -9.73
C ALA A 68 2.62 -13.99 -10.90
N VAL A 69 3.79 -13.78 -11.50
CA VAL A 69 3.99 -12.84 -12.60
C VAL A 69 4.86 -13.47 -13.69
N SER A 70 4.41 -13.38 -14.94
CA SER A 70 5.19 -13.77 -16.12
C SER A 70 6.19 -12.68 -16.50
N PRO A 71 7.27 -12.98 -17.26
CA PRO A 71 8.23 -11.96 -17.70
C PRO A 71 7.57 -10.76 -18.41
N ALA A 72 6.55 -11.01 -19.25
CA ALA A 72 5.77 -9.95 -19.88
C ALA A 72 5.02 -9.06 -18.87
N GLY A 73 4.52 -9.64 -17.78
CA GLY A 73 3.92 -8.88 -16.68
C GLY A 73 4.93 -8.03 -15.94
N VAL A 74 6.16 -8.52 -15.77
CA VAL A 74 7.25 -7.74 -15.18
C VAL A 74 7.58 -6.52 -16.01
N GLU A 75 7.67 -6.65 -17.34
CA GLU A 75 7.90 -5.50 -18.22
C GLU A 75 6.84 -4.39 -18.02
N LEU A 76 5.58 -4.76 -17.81
CA LEU A 76 4.51 -3.80 -17.57
C LEU A 76 4.67 -3.09 -16.22
N LEU A 77 5.05 -3.81 -15.17
CA LEU A 77 5.30 -3.24 -13.84
C LEU A 77 6.50 -2.29 -13.87
N VAL A 78 7.58 -2.69 -14.55
CA VAL A 78 8.76 -1.83 -14.73
C VAL A 78 8.40 -0.59 -15.55
N LYS A 79 7.57 -0.71 -16.61
CA LYS A 79 7.06 0.44 -17.38
C LYS A 79 6.21 1.40 -16.54
N GLN A 80 5.46 0.88 -15.56
CA GLN A 80 4.73 1.71 -14.59
C GLN A 80 5.67 2.41 -13.59
N GLY A 81 6.91 1.92 -13.44
CA GLY A 81 7.94 2.51 -12.59
C GLY A 81 8.16 1.80 -11.27
N PHE A 82 7.68 0.56 -11.11
CA PHE A 82 7.98 -0.28 -9.96
C PHE A 82 9.34 -0.97 -10.10
N ASN A 83 10.00 -1.21 -8.97
CA ASN A 83 11.16 -2.08 -8.92
C ASN A 83 10.69 -3.51 -8.65
N VAL A 84 11.00 -4.46 -9.54
CA VAL A 84 10.57 -5.86 -9.40
C VAL A 84 11.75 -6.74 -9.02
N GLN A 85 11.59 -7.51 -7.96
CA GLN A 85 12.54 -8.50 -7.49
C GLN A 85 11.90 -9.90 -7.56
N VAL A 86 12.62 -10.85 -8.15
CA VAL A 86 12.15 -12.22 -8.33
C VAL A 86 13.13 -13.16 -7.65
N GLU A 87 12.61 -14.10 -6.86
CA GLU A 87 13.43 -15.16 -6.27
C GLU A 87 14.01 -16.06 -7.37
N SER A 88 15.30 -16.42 -7.25
CA SER A 88 15.93 -17.33 -8.22
C SER A 88 15.18 -18.66 -8.33
N GLY A 89 14.90 -19.09 -9.56
CA GLY A 89 14.18 -20.33 -9.85
C GLY A 89 12.69 -20.31 -9.50
N ALA A 90 12.08 -19.14 -9.27
CA ALA A 90 10.63 -19.01 -9.09
C ALA A 90 9.85 -19.39 -10.36
N GLY A 91 10.42 -19.13 -11.54
CA GLY A 91 9.80 -19.38 -12.84
C GLY A 91 10.07 -20.77 -13.45
N ASP A 92 10.98 -21.56 -12.87
CA ASP A 92 11.48 -22.80 -13.50
C ASP A 92 10.35 -23.78 -13.83
N HIS A 93 9.44 -23.98 -12.88
CA HIS A 93 8.29 -24.88 -13.05
C HIS A 93 7.25 -24.34 -14.06
N ALA A 94 7.23 -23.02 -14.26
CA ALA A 94 6.39 -22.33 -15.22
C ALA A 94 7.05 -22.18 -16.61
N LYS A 95 8.26 -22.75 -16.81
CA LYS A 95 9.08 -22.64 -18.03
C LYS A 95 9.58 -21.21 -18.32
N PHE A 96 9.78 -20.40 -17.29
CA PHE A 96 10.42 -19.10 -17.39
C PHE A 96 11.77 -19.16 -16.70
N SER A 97 12.85 -18.93 -17.43
CA SER A 97 14.19 -18.89 -16.85
C SER A 97 14.46 -17.56 -16.17
N ASP A 98 15.36 -17.55 -15.18
CA ASP A 98 15.80 -16.33 -14.50
C ASP A 98 16.31 -15.26 -15.50
N GLN A 99 16.94 -15.67 -16.60
CA GLN A 99 17.39 -14.75 -17.65
C GLN A 99 16.24 -14.01 -18.34
N MET A 100 15.07 -14.64 -18.50
CA MET A 100 13.90 -13.96 -19.08
C MET A 100 13.42 -12.83 -18.16
N TYR A 101 13.49 -13.03 -16.85
CA TYR A 101 13.15 -11.99 -15.87
C TYR A 101 14.16 -10.85 -15.86
N ILE A 102 15.46 -11.17 -15.93
CA ILE A 102 16.51 -10.15 -16.05
C ILE A 102 16.31 -9.30 -17.31
N ASN A 103 16.06 -9.95 -18.45
CA ASN A 103 15.80 -9.26 -19.72
C ASN A 103 14.53 -8.39 -19.68
N ALA A 104 13.52 -8.79 -18.91
CA ALA A 104 12.32 -8.00 -18.66
C ALA A 104 12.53 -6.80 -17.72
N GLY A 105 13.72 -6.66 -17.11
CA GLY A 105 14.06 -5.59 -16.18
C GLY A 105 13.85 -5.91 -14.71
N ALA A 106 13.66 -7.19 -14.34
CA ALA A 106 13.62 -7.62 -12.95
C ALA A 106 15.03 -7.84 -12.39
N SER A 107 15.19 -7.66 -11.07
CA SER A 107 16.37 -8.13 -10.34
C SER A 107 16.11 -9.54 -9.78
N ILE A 108 17.08 -10.43 -9.92
CA ILE A 108 17.04 -11.73 -9.22
C ILE A 108 17.56 -11.55 -7.79
N THR A 109 16.89 -12.18 -6.84
CA THR A 109 17.20 -12.09 -5.41
C THR A 109 17.04 -13.45 -4.71
N ASP A 110 17.40 -13.52 -3.44
CA ASP A 110 17.16 -14.68 -2.59
C ASP A 110 15.73 -14.65 -2.00
N THR A 111 15.33 -15.74 -1.34
CA THR A 111 14.01 -15.84 -0.71
C THR A 111 13.78 -14.67 0.27
N ASN A 112 14.76 -14.32 1.09
CA ASN A 112 14.61 -13.22 2.06
C ASN A 112 14.41 -11.87 1.37
N GLY A 113 15.16 -11.59 0.29
CA GLY A 113 14.99 -10.37 -0.48
C GLY A 113 13.59 -10.26 -1.10
N ALA A 114 13.05 -11.35 -1.65
CA ALA A 114 11.69 -11.35 -2.20
C ALA A 114 10.62 -11.11 -1.12
N PHE A 115 10.74 -11.73 0.05
CA PHE A 115 9.82 -11.53 1.18
C PHE A 115 9.97 -10.17 1.88
N GLY A 116 11.14 -9.53 1.78
CA GLY A 116 11.41 -8.20 2.33
C GLY A 116 10.88 -7.02 1.51
N SER A 117 10.16 -7.29 0.41
CA SER A 117 9.58 -6.28 -0.48
C SER A 117 8.34 -5.57 0.12
N ASP A 118 7.98 -4.39 -0.41
CA ASP A 118 6.76 -3.69 0.01
C ASP A 118 5.49 -4.44 -0.42
N LEU A 119 5.53 -5.07 -1.59
CA LEU A 119 4.41 -5.75 -2.22
C LEU A 119 4.82 -7.17 -2.60
N LEU A 120 4.17 -8.16 -2.01
CA LEU A 120 4.44 -9.57 -2.29
C LEU A 120 3.39 -10.16 -3.22
N LEU A 121 3.82 -10.67 -4.38
CA LEU A 121 2.94 -11.31 -5.35
C LEU A 121 3.10 -12.82 -5.29
N LYS A 122 2.03 -13.51 -4.90
CA LYS A 122 2.00 -14.96 -4.69
C LYS A 122 0.75 -15.58 -5.31
N VAL A 123 0.84 -16.82 -5.78
CA VAL A 123 -0.27 -17.56 -6.38
C VAL A 123 -1.10 -18.26 -5.32
N SER A 124 -0.44 -19.02 -4.45
CA SER A 124 -1.09 -19.77 -3.39
C SER A 124 -1.04 -18.99 -2.07
N THR A 125 -1.96 -19.33 -1.16
CA THR A 125 -1.90 -18.88 0.22
C THR A 125 -0.52 -19.18 0.84
N GLY A 126 -0.08 -18.26 1.71
CA GLY A 126 1.18 -18.37 2.42
C GLY A 126 1.19 -19.58 3.34
N LEU A 127 2.07 -20.53 3.05
CA LEU A 127 2.44 -21.56 4.01
C LEU A 127 3.71 -21.13 4.74
N TRP A 128 3.72 -21.34 6.05
CA TRP A 128 4.94 -21.17 6.83
C TRP A 128 5.95 -22.23 6.40
N ASN A 129 7.15 -21.81 6.01
CA ASN A 129 8.25 -22.73 5.75
C ASN A 129 8.84 -23.16 7.09
N SER A 130 8.62 -24.41 7.50
CA SER A 130 9.09 -24.95 8.78
C SER A 130 10.51 -25.53 8.73
N ASN A 131 11.32 -25.09 7.75
CA ASN A 131 12.73 -25.49 7.65
C ASN A 131 13.54 -25.05 8.88
#